data_AF-A0A953WXG1-F1
#
_entry.id   AF-A0A953WXG1-F1
#
_cell.length_a   1.000
_cell.length_b   1.000
_cell.length_c   1.000
_cell.angle_alpha   90.00
_cell.angle_beta   90.00
_cell.angle_gamma   90.00
#
_symmetry.space_group_name_H-M   'P 1'
#
loop_
_entity.id
_entity.type
_entity.pdbx_description
1 polymer ?
#
loop_
_entity_poly.entity_id
_entity_poly.type
_entity_poly.pdbx_seq_one_letter_code
_entity_poly.pdbx_strand_id
1 'polypeptide(L)'
;MSETKKKSGGLLLFGTPLVVAIGAVFSFSANLMSFQDTICSIGIAQPGISDACGAMGFGGKPSKTERLAWSNREAGSCEALRRHIDLFPEGAFRDQAADMLAAMRTEATEVWEPTEKRLVLFLPGDGTAFAGEADARAAALSRAEAKAAQMCKSFAATASYRLSASSASAADWTCDSSAGGISCAFDGEAVCDLNIRRVEEKEVCSSAGPA
;
A
#
# COMPACT_ATOMS: atom_id res chain seq x y z
N MET A 1 23.68 -71.06 49.13
CA MET A 1 24.39 -71.38 47.88
C MET A 1 24.57 -70.05 47.15
N SER A 2 25.73 -69.43 46.95
CA SER A 2 27.14 -69.66 47.27
C SER A 2 27.74 -68.24 47.35
N GLU A 3 28.29 -67.79 48.47
CA GLU A 3 29.73 -67.76 48.80
C GLU A 3 30.76 -67.56 47.66
N THR A 4 31.74 -66.71 48.00
CA THR A 4 33.09 -66.44 47.41
C THR A 4 33.16 -65.35 46.32
N LYS A 5 34.18 -64.47 46.24
CA LYS A 5 35.46 -64.34 46.95
C LYS A 5 36.05 -62.94 46.76
N LYS A 6 36.77 -62.51 47.79
CA LYS A 6 37.61 -61.31 47.99
C LYS A 6 38.94 -61.34 47.19
N LYS A 7 39.42 -60.16 46.74
CA LYS A 7 40.83 -59.71 46.52
C LYS A 7 40.75 -58.26 46.00
N SER A 8 41.14 -57.17 46.69
CA SER A 8 42.34 -56.77 47.43
C SER A 8 43.62 -56.70 46.59
N GLY A 9 44.10 -55.47 46.38
CA GLY A 9 45.47 -55.15 45.95
C GLY A 9 45.55 -53.99 44.94
N GLY A 10 46.24 -52.91 45.30
CA GLY A 10 46.79 -51.97 44.30
C GLY A 10 46.70 -50.49 44.62
N LEU A 11 47.38 -50.04 45.68
CA LEU A 11 47.77 -48.64 45.87
C LEU A 11 48.91 -48.31 44.88
N LEU A 12 48.72 -47.34 43.98
CA LEU A 12 49.81 -46.56 43.37
C LEU A 12 49.38 -45.09 43.30
N LEU A 13 49.93 -44.31 44.22
CA LEU A 13 50.18 -42.87 44.09
C LEU A 13 51.29 -42.64 43.05
N PHE A 14 51.58 -41.38 42.72
CA PHE A 14 52.40 -40.83 41.61
C PHE A 14 51.58 -40.69 40.31
N GLY A 15 51.21 -39.52 39.79
CA GLY A 15 51.68 -38.15 39.99
C GLY A 15 51.94 -37.54 38.61
N THR A 16 51.03 -36.69 38.12
CA THR A 16 51.32 -35.63 37.12
C THR A 16 50.10 -34.71 36.95
N PRO A 17 50.14 -33.47 37.45
CA PRO A 17 49.12 -32.46 37.18
C PRO A 17 49.50 -31.73 35.88
N LEU A 18 49.02 -32.22 34.73
CA LEU A 18 49.24 -31.55 33.43
C LEU A 18 48.01 -31.64 32.52
N VAL A 19 46.80 -31.42 33.06
CA VAL A 19 45.57 -31.32 32.25
C VAL A 19 44.82 -29.98 32.46
N VAL A 20 45.29 -29.13 33.38
CA VAL A 20 44.64 -27.84 33.67
C VAL A 20 45.14 -26.69 32.77
N ALA A 21 46.27 -26.82 32.08
CA ALA A 21 46.86 -25.72 31.32
C ALA A 21 46.33 -25.54 29.88
N ILE A 22 45.73 -26.58 29.26
CA ILE A 22 45.17 -26.45 27.89
C ILE A 22 43.69 -26.02 27.92
N GLY A 23 42.95 -26.34 28.98
CA GLY A 23 41.57 -25.85 29.16
C GLY A 23 41.46 -24.34 29.39
N ALA A 24 42.50 -23.72 29.96
CA ALA A 24 42.55 -22.28 30.26
C ALA A 24 42.86 -21.40 29.03
N VAL A 25 43.55 -21.94 28.01
CA VAL A 25 43.87 -21.18 26.78
C VAL A 25 42.66 -21.13 25.84
N PHE A 26 41.86 -22.20 25.77
CA PHE A 26 40.62 -22.21 24.96
C PHE A 26 39.43 -21.48 25.61
N SER A 27 39.44 -21.26 26.93
CA SER A 27 38.39 -20.49 27.62
C SER A 27 38.61 -18.96 27.56
N PHE A 28 39.82 -18.51 27.18
CA PHE A 28 40.08 -17.10 26.88
C PHE A 28 39.72 -16.69 25.44
N SER A 29 39.79 -17.62 24.46
CA SER A 29 39.35 -17.34 23.09
C SER A 29 37.82 -17.20 22.96
N ALA A 30 37.04 -17.82 23.85
CA ALA A 30 35.58 -17.66 23.88
C ALA A 30 35.12 -16.31 24.48
N ASN A 31 35.99 -15.59 25.21
CA ASN A 31 35.68 -14.28 25.77
C ASN A 31 36.04 -13.11 24.84
N LEU A 32 36.95 -13.31 23.88
CA LEU A 32 37.40 -12.24 22.97
C LEU A 32 36.32 -11.77 21.99
N MET A 33 35.33 -12.62 21.68
CA MET A 33 34.16 -12.19 20.88
C MET A 33 33.18 -11.34 21.71
N SER A 34 33.03 -11.60 23.01
CA SER A 34 32.15 -10.85 23.92
C SER A 34 32.67 -9.43 24.26
N PHE A 35 33.99 -9.25 24.34
CA PHE A 35 34.58 -7.93 24.59
C PHE A 35 34.43 -6.95 23.42
N GLN A 36 34.34 -7.44 22.18
CA GLN A 36 34.18 -6.58 20.99
C GLN A 36 32.79 -5.92 20.97
N ASP A 37 31.74 -6.65 21.30
CA ASP A 37 30.37 -6.11 21.42
C ASP A 37 30.24 -5.09 22.56
N THR A 38 31.01 -5.29 23.64
CA THR A 38 31.01 -4.39 24.79
C THR A 38 31.67 -3.04 24.47
N ILE A 39 32.75 -3.01 23.68
CA ILE A 39 33.44 -1.75 23.32
C ILE A 39 32.62 -0.93 22.31
N CYS A 40 31.95 -1.58 21.37
CA CYS A 40 31.09 -0.90 20.38
C CYS A 40 29.75 -0.39 20.96
N SER A 41 29.46 -0.65 22.24
CA SER A 41 28.24 -0.22 22.94
C SER A 41 28.47 0.77 24.09
N ILE A 42 29.71 1.19 24.37
CA ILE A 42 30.01 2.19 25.41
C ILE A 42 29.43 3.56 25.01
N GLY A 43 28.36 3.99 25.69
CA GLY A 43 27.53 5.14 25.35
C GLY A 43 28.20 6.53 25.42
N ILE A 44 29.47 6.63 25.82
CA ILE A 44 30.15 7.92 26.06
C ILE A 44 30.57 8.61 24.75
N ALA A 45 30.57 7.90 23.61
CA ALA A 45 31.00 8.44 22.31
C ALA A 45 30.15 7.97 21.11
N GLN A 46 28.88 7.65 21.35
CA GLN A 46 27.92 7.48 20.25
C GLN A 46 27.57 8.85 19.63
N PRO A 47 27.39 8.97 18.31
CA PRO A 47 27.29 7.89 17.32
C PRO A 47 28.63 7.44 16.68
N GLY A 48 29.75 8.14 16.93
CA GLY A 48 31.00 7.95 16.17
C GLY A 48 31.65 6.57 16.27
N ILE A 49 31.65 5.95 17.46
CA ILE A 49 32.23 4.60 17.64
C ILE A 49 31.35 3.52 16.99
N SER A 50 30.02 3.68 17.03
CA SER A 50 29.09 2.75 16.36
C SER A 50 29.28 2.79 14.85
N ASP A 51 29.47 3.98 14.28
CA ASP A 51 29.70 4.16 12.85
C ASP A 51 31.01 3.50 12.39
N ALA A 52 32.07 3.51 13.23
CA ALA A 52 33.35 2.85 12.94
C ALA A 52 33.28 1.32 13.06
N CYS A 53 32.58 0.78 14.07
CA CYS A 53 32.34 -0.66 14.19
C CYS A 53 31.48 -1.18 13.02
N GLY A 54 30.44 -0.42 12.64
CA GLY A 54 29.59 -0.75 11.48
C GLY A 54 30.34 -0.72 10.16
N ALA A 55 31.28 0.22 9.97
CA ALA A 55 32.15 0.25 8.77
C ALA A 55 33.08 -0.97 8.66
N MET A 56 33.40 -1.62 9.78
CA MET A 56 34.21 -2.84 9.84
C MET A 56 33.36 -4.12 9.92
N GLY A 57 32.01 -4.01 9.90
CA GLY A 57 31.09 -5.16 9.93
C GLY A 57 31.02 -5.90 11.29
N PHE A 58 31.47 -5.27 12.39
CA PHE A 58 31.47 -5.91 13.71
C PHE A 58 30.23 -5.55 14.53
N GLY A 59 29.67 -6.56 15.22
CA GLY A 59 28.67 -6.38 16.28
C GLY A 59 27.26 -5.97 15.81
N GLY A 60 26.92 -6.20 14.54
CA GLY A 60 25.60 -5.90 13.98
C GLY A 60 25.23 -4.41 14.09
N LYS A 61 26.22 -3.52 14.10
CA LYS A 61 26.00 -2.07 14.17
C LYS A 61 25.85 -1.48 12.77
N PRO A 62 24.90 -0.55 12.55
CA PRO A 62 24.75 0.08 11.26
C PRO A 62 25.96 0.96 10.94
N SER A 63 26.36 0.99 9.67
CA SER A 63 27.30 2.01 9.19
C SER A 63 26.67 3.40 9.25
N LYS A 64 27.48 4.47 9.23
CA LYS A 64 26.97 5.84 9.14
C LYS A 64 26.02 6.03 7.96
N THR A 65 26.38 5.47 6.81
CA THR A 65 25.61 5.57 5.57
C THR A 65 24.28 4.85 5.70
N GLU A 66 24.29 3.63 6.24
CA GLU A 66 23.07 2.85 6.49
C GLU A 66 22.14 3.55 7.49
N ARG A 67 22.69 4.07 8.60
CA ARG A 67 21.93 4.80 9.62
C ARG A 67 21.24 6.02 9.05
N LEU A 68 21.94 6.80 8.22
CA LEU A 68 21.36 7.97 7.56
C LEU A 68 20.31 7.57 6.50
N ALA A 69 20.56 6.50 5.75
CA ALA A 69 19.59 5.97 4.79
C ALA A 69 18.31 5.49 5.51
N TRP A 70 18.46 4.79 6.64
CA TRP A 70 17.36 4.33 7.48
C TRP A 70 16.56 5.50 8.06
N SER A 71 17.22 6.51 8.63
CA SER A 71 16.53 7.67 9.22
C SER A 71 15.81 8.53 8.18
N ASN A 72 16.32 8.57 6.94
CA ASN A 72 15.77 9.38 5.85
C ASN A 72 14.79 8.61 4.96
N ARG A 73 14.51 7.33 5.25
CA ARG A 73 13.53 6.57 4.47
C ARG A 73 12.12 7.16 4.66
N GLU A 74 11.30 7.09 3.63
CA GLU A 74 9.89 7.46 3.74
C GLU A 74 9.18 6.50 4.72
N ALA A 75 8.59 7.05 5.79
CA ALA A 75 7.92 6.26 6.80
C ALA A 75 6.65 5.61 6.26
N GLY A 76 6.50 4.31 6.53
CA GLY A 76 5.34 3.50 6.09
C GLY A 76 5.35 3.09 4.61
N SER A 77 6.38 3.46 3.85
CA SER A 77 6.54 3.07 2.45
C SER A 77 7.19 1.68 2.34
N CYS A 78 6.45 0.71 1.82
CA CYS A 78 6.98 -0.63 1.54
C CYS A 78 8.08 -0.59 0.48
N GLU A 79 7.97 0.30 -0.51
CA GLU A 79 9.02 0.49 -1.52
C GLU A 79 10.32 1.00 -0.91
N ALA A 80 10.24 1.94 0.06
CA ALA A 80 11.42 2.44 0.75
C ALA A 80 12.13 1.34 1.56
N LEU A 81 11.38 0.40 2.15
CA LEU A 81 11.94 -0.76 2.86
C LEU A 81 12.61 -1.75 1.91
N ARG A 82 11.97 -2.10 0.78
CA ARG A 82 12.58 -2.96 -0.26
C ARG A 82 13.88 -2.35 -0.76
N ARG A 83 13.87 -1.06 -1.09
CA ARG A 83 15.06 -0.31 -1.52
C ARG A 83 16.16 -0.31 -0.46
N HIS A 84 15.81 -0.23 0.83
CA HIS A 84 16.79 -0.31 1.91
C HIS A 84 17.47 -1.68 1.95
N ILE A 85 16.69 -2.77 1.87
CA ILE A 85 17.24 -4.14 1.83
C ILE A 85 18.15 -4.33 0.61
N ASP A 86 17.76 -3.79 -0.56
CA ASP A 86 18.57 -3.87 -1.77
C ASP A 86 19.91 -3.11 -1.65
N LEU A 87 19.90 -1.95 -1.00
CA LEU A 87 21.09 -1.13 -0.78
C LEU A 87 22.01 -1.69 0.32
N PHE A 88 21.44 -2.37 1.32
CA PHE A 88 22.15 -2.91 2.48
C PHE A 88 21.72 -4.38 2.72
N PRO A 89 22.11 -5.31 1.84
CA PRO A 89 21.66 -6.71 1.91
C PRO A 89 22.13 -7.44 3.18
N GLU A 90 23.28 -7.02 3.71
CA GLU A 90 23.85 -7.49 4.99
C GLU A 90 23.81 -6.39 6.06
N GLY A 91 22.92 -5.41 5.90
CA GLY A 91 22.78 -4.26 6.80
C GLY A 91 22.26 -4.64 8.18
N ALA A 92 22.64 -3.86 9.20
CA ALA A 92 22.14 -4.02 10.56
C ALA A 92 20.62 -3.86 10.67
N PHE A 93 19.98 -3.08 9.78
CA PHE A 93 18.53 -2.88 9.76
C PHE A 93 17.79 -3.81 8.79
N ARG A 94 18.49 -4.75 8.14
CA ARG A 94 17.90 -5.60 7.10
C ARG A 94 16.76 -6.47 7.63
N ASP A 95 16.95 -7.15 8.76
CA ASP A 95 15.90 -8.00 9.33
C ASP A 95 14.72 -7.19 9.84
N GLN A 96 14.99 -6.03 10.45
CA GLN A 96 13.94 -5.09 10.85
C GLN A 96 13.11 -4.61 9.65
N ALA A 97 13.74 -4.33 8.51
CA ALA A 97 13.05 -3.96 7.28
C ALA A 97 12.20 -5.12 6.73
N ALA A 98 12.73 -6.35 6.79
CA ALA A 98 12.03 -7.55 6.36
C ALA A 98 10.79 -7.83 7.24
N ASP A 99 10.90 -7.65 8.55
CA ASP A 99 9.78 -7.79 9.48
C ASP A 99 8.69 -6.75 9.21
N MET A 100 9.07 -5.49 8.94
CA MET A 100 8.12 -4.44 8.57
C MET A 100 7.42 -4.73 7.24
N LEU A 101 8.11 -5.35 6.27
CA LEU A 101 7.53 -5.80 5.01
C LEU A 101 6.61 -7.02 5.20
N ALA A 102 6.98 -7.95 6.08
CA ALA A 102 6.14 -9.11 6.40
C ALA A 102 4.83 -8.68 7.09
N ALA A 103 4.85 -7.58 7.83
CA ALA A 103 3.69 -6.94 8.44
C ALA A 103 2.92 -5.99 7.49
N MET A 104 3.22 -6.01 6.18
CA MET A 104 2.53 -5.21 5.18
C MET A 104 1.02 -5.48 5.19
N ARG A 105 0.25 -4.41 5.03
CA ARG A 105 -1.19 -4.48 4.75
C ARG A 105 -1.53 -3.71 3.47
N THR A 106 -2.58 -4.15 2.79
CA THR A 106 -3.15 -3.39 1.69
C THR A 106 -4.26 -2.50 2.24
N GLU A 107 -4.13 -1.20 2.02
CA GLU A 107 -5.18 -0.23 2.30
C GLU A 107 -5.89 0.09 0.98
N ALA A 108 -7.21 -0.12 0.97
CA ALA A 108 -8.07 0.19 -0.17
C ALA A 108 -8.72 1.55 0.04
N THR A 109 -8.50 2.48 -0.89
CA THR A 109 -9.14 3.81 -0.89
C THR A 109 -10.10 3.92 -2.05
N GLU A 110 -11.31 4.37 -1.77
CA GLU A 110 -12.28 4.66 -2.82
C GLU A 110 -11.97 6.02 -3.46
N VAL A 111 -11.80 6.00 -4.78
CA VAL A 111 -11.59 7.18 -5.60
C VAL A 111 -12.76 7.30 -6.57
N TRP A 112 -13.24 8.52 -6.76
CA TRP A 112 -14.34 8.85 -7.66
C TRP A 112 -13.80 9.67 -8.82
N GLU A 113 -13.78 9.09 -10.01
CA GLU A 113 -13.26 9.73 -11.22
C GLU A 113 -14.41 10.19 -12.12
N PRO A 114 -14.35 11.41 -12.69
CA PRO A 114 -15.38 11.89 -13.61
C PRO A 114 -15.38 11.06 -14.90
N THR A 115 -16.57 10.70 -15.37
CA THR A 115 -16.78 10.02 -16.65
C THR A 115 -18.11 10.47 -17.26
N GLU A 116 -18.17 10.51 -18.59
CA GLU A 116 -19.40 10.78 -19.32
C GLU A 116 -19.97 9.49 -19.90
N LYS A 117 -21.30 9.33 -19.89
CA LYS A 117 -22.01 8.27 -20.61
C LYS A 117 -23.12 8.88 -21.46
N ARG A 118 -23.24 8.40 -22.69
CA ARG A 118 -24.26 8.83 -23.66
C ARG A 118 -25.26 7.71 -23.88
N LEU A 119 -26.54 8.02 -23.80
CA LEU A 119 -27.63 7.10 -24.06
C LEU A 119 -28.50 7.65 -25.19
N VAL A 120 -28.92 6.79 -26.11
CA VAL A 120 -29.83 7.18 -27.19
C VAL A 120 -31.15 7.70 -26.59
N LEU A 121 -31.54 8.92 -26.97
CA LEU A 121 -32.75 9.59 -26.53
C LEU A 121 -33.65 9.87 -27.73
N PHE A 122 -34.82 9.25 -27.74
CA PHE A 122 -35.90 9.57 -28.67
C PHE A 122 -36.97 10.41 -27.95
N LEU A 123 -37.28 11.60 -28.44
CA LEU A 123 -38.37 12.42 -27.91
C LEU A 123 -39.47 12.62 -28.95
N PRO A 124 -40.61 11.91 -28.83
CA PRO A 124 -41.75 12.14 -29.71
C PRO A 124 -42.41 13.50 -29.43
N GLY A 125 -43.09 14.02 -30.45
CA GLY A 125 -44.05 15.11 -30.26
C GLY A 125 -45.17 14.66 -29.32
N ASP A 126 -45.60 15.55 -28.42
CA ASP A 126 -46.68 15.28 -27.47
C ASP A 126 -48.03 15.87 -27.91
N GLY A 127 -48.08 16.42 -29.12
CA GLY A 127 -49.26 17.09 -29.68
C GLY A 127 -49.45 18.53 -29.19
N THR A 128 -48.61 19.04 -28.29
CA THR A 128 -48.65 20.44 -27.87
C THR A 128 -48.09 21.31 -29.00
N ALA A 129 -48.91 22.24 -29.47
CA ALA A 129 -48.55 23.16 -30.53
C ALA A 129 -48.22 24.56 -29.98
N PHE A 130 -47.17 25.16 -30.52
CA PHE A 130 -46.66 26.49 -30.14
C PHE A 130 -46.73 27.45 -31.33
N ALA A 131 -46.74 28.76 -31.04
CA ALA A 131 -46.85 29.79 -32.08
C ALA A 131 -45.62 29.86 -33.00
N GLY A 132 -44.45 29.45 -32.51
CA GLY A 132 -43.19 29.47 -33.26
C GLY A 132 -42.37 28.21 -33.04
N GLU A 133 -41.51 27.91 -34.02
CA GLU A 133 -40.63 26.74 -33.98
C GLU A 133 -39.63 26.83 -32.81
N ALA A 134 -39.11 28.03 -32.52
CA ALA A 134 -38.21 28.25 -31.40
C ALA A 134 -38.84 27.85 -30.06
N ASP A 135 -40.10 28.23 -29.83
CA ASP A 135 -40.84 27.87 -28.62
C ASP A 135 -41.12 26.36 -28.56
N ALA A 136 -41.49 25.76 -29.70
CA ALA A 136 -41.72 24.32 -29.81
C ALA A 136 -40.44 23.50 -29.50
N ARG A 137 -39.29 23.93 -30.03
CA ARG A 137 -37.99 23.31 -29.75
C ARG A 137 -37.56 23.49 -28.29
N ALA A 138 -37.75 24.68 -27.71
CA ALA A 138 -37.45 24.92 -26.29
C ALA A 138 -38.30 24.04 -25.37
N ALA A 139 -39.59 23.91 -25.65
CA ALA A 139 -40.50 23.03 -24.90
C ALA A 139 -40.13 21.54 -25.06
N ALA A 140 -39.75 21.12 -26.27
CA ALA A 140 -39.24 19.77 -26.51
C ALA A 140 -37.94 19.51 -25.75
N LEU A 141 -36.98 20.45 -25.77
CA LEU A 141 -35.72 20.30 -25.05
C LEU A 141 -35.94 20.18 -23.54
N SER A 142 -36.83 20.98 -22.95
CA SER A 142 -37.15 20.87 -21.52
C SER A 142 -37.74 19.50 -21.14
N ARG A 143 -38.62 18.94 -21.98
CA ARG A 143 -39.14 17.57 -21.78
C ARG A 143 -38.02 16.53 -21.91
N ALA A 144 -37.12 16.72 -22.87
CA ALA A 144 -35.96 15.85 -23.04
C ALA A 144 -34.98 15.92 -21.87
N GLU A 145 -34.75 17.08 -21.26
CA GLU A 145 -33.93 17.19 -20.04
C GLU A 145 -34.52 16.37 -18.89
N ALA A 146 -35.84 16.44 -18.69
CA ALA A 146 -36.53 15.61 -17.70
C ALA A 146 -36.39 14.10 -18.00
N LYS A 147 -36.50 13.72 -19.28
CA LYS A 147 -36.32 12.32 -19.72
C LYS A 147 -34.87 11.86 -19.56
N ALA A 148 -33.89 12.69 -19.94
CA ALA A 148 -32.47 12.42 -19.75
C ALA A 148 -32.14 12.22 -18.26
N ALA A 149 -32.66 13.09 -17.38
CA ALA A 149 -32.51 12.93 -15.93
C ALA A 149 -33.09 11.60 -15.44
N GLN A 150 -34.25 11.17 -15.94
CA GLN A 150 -34.81 9.86 -15.60
C GLN A 150 -33.93 8.70 -16.09
N MET A 151 -33.41 8.77 -17.31
CA MET A 151 -32.55 7.73 -17.87
C MET A 151 -31.22 7.63 -17.11
N CYS A 152 -30.59 8.77 -16.83
CA CYS A 152 -29.30 8.84 -16.12
C CYS A 152 -29.39 8.37 -14.66
N LYS A 153 -30.57 8.47 -14.01
CA LYS A 153 -30.78 7.94 -12.65
C LYS A 153 -30.51 6.43 -12.52
N SER A 154 -30.65 5.66 -13.61
CA SER A 154 -30.36 4.22 -13.59
C SER A 154 -28.88 3.91 -13.27
N PHE A 155 -27.94 4.80 -13.64
CA PHE A 155 -26.53 4.63 -13.26
C PHE A 155 -26.32 4.77 -11.74
N ALA A 156 -27.01 5.72 -11.11
CA ALA A 156 -26.96 5.95 -9.67
C ALA A 156 -27.62 4.82 -8.84
N ALA A 157 -28.38 3.92 -9.48
CA ALA A 157 -28.90 2.72 -8.82
C ALA A 157 -27.81 1.66 -8.57
N THR A 158 -26.63 1.80 -9.19
CA THR A 158 -25.48 0.91 -8.98
C THR A 158 -24.50 1.55 -7.99
N ALA A 159 -23.81 0.73 -7.19
CA ALA A 159 -22.76 1.22 -6.27
C ALA A 159 -21.48 1.71 -6.98
N SER A 160 -21.41 1.55 -8.31
CA SER A 160 -20.24 1.88 -9.13
C SER A 160 -20.29 3.29 -9.71
N TYR A 161 -21.43 3.98 -9.69
CA TYR A 161 -21.57 5.31 -10.29
C TYR A 161 -22.29 6.28 -9.35
N ARG A 162 -21.86 7.54 -9.38
CA ARG A 162 -22.58 8.68 -8.80
C ARG A 162 -22.96 9.63 -9.91
N LEU A 163 -24.24 9.93 -10.06
CA LEU A 163 -24.72 10.92 -11.02
C LEU A 163 -24.40 12.33 -10.52
N SER A 164 -23.69 13.11 -11.34
CA SER A 164 -23.37 14.51 -11.08
C SER A 164 -24.29 15.47 -11.81
N ALA A 165 -24.53 15.21 -13.10
CA ALA A 165 -25.43 16.01 -13.91
C ALA A 165 -26.02 15.16 -15.04
N SER A 166 -27.08 15.68 -15.64
CA SER A 166 -27.73 15.08 -16.80
C SER A 166 -28.21 16.18 -17.73
N SER A 167 -27.99 16.01 -19.02
CA SER A 167 -28.49 16.92 -20.05
C SER A 167 -29.00 16.16 -21.25
N ALA A 168 -29.77 16.83 -22.10
CA ALA A 168 -30.20 16.31 -23.39
C ALA A 168 -29.49 17.08 -24.51
N SER A 169 -29.03 16.35 -25.52
CA SER A 169 -28.43 16.90 -26.73
C SER A 169 -29.24 16.43 -27.92
N ALA A 170 -29.80 17.37 -28.69
CA ALA A 170 -30.55 17.06 -29.90
C ALA A 170 -29.58 16.90 -31.09
N ALA A 171 -29.74 15.83 -31.86
CA ALA A 171 -29.02 15.62 -33.11
C ALA A 171 -29.89 16.01 -34.30
N ASP A 172 -31.12 15.48 -34.36
CA ASP A 172 -32.02 15.64 -35.50
C ASP A 172 -33.42 16.10 -35.05
N TRP A 173 -33.89 17.22 -35.59
CA TRP A 173 -35.20 17.79 -35.28
C TRP A 173 -36.23 17.43 -36.35
N THR A 174 -37.44 17.06 -35.90
CA THR A 174 -38.61 16.94 -36.76
C THR A 174 -39.71 17.85 -36.22
N CYS A 175 -40.08 18.88 -36.97
CA CYS A 175 -41.10 19.83 -36.56
C CYS A 175 -42.26 19.82 -37.57
N ASP A 176 -43.46 19.60 -37.06
CA ASP A 176 -44.68 19.54 -37.85
C ASP A 176 -45.52 20.80 -37.60
N SER A 177 -45.96 21.44 -38.70
CA SER A 177 -46.85 22.60 -38.66
C SER A 177 -48.31 22.17 -38.87
N SER A 178 -49.20 22.70 -38.05
CA SER A 178 -50.64 22.44 -38.12
C SER A 178 -51.43 23.75 -37.94
N ALA A 179 -52.74 23.71 -38.14
CA ALA A 179 -53.62 24.85 -37.85
C ALA A 179 -53.55 25.32 -36.39
N GLY A 180 -53.12 24.44 -35.46
CA GLY A 180 -52.95 24.75 -34.03
C GLY A 180 -51.59 25.30 -33.66
N GLY A 181 -50.63 25.38 -34.59
CA GLY A 181 -49.24 25.80 -34.35
C GLY A 181 -48.22 24.72 -34.73
N ILE A 182 -47.00 24.87 -34.21
CA ILE A 182 -45.84 24.01 -34.49
C ILE A 182 -45.57 23.10 -33.30
N SER A 183 -45.35 21.81 -33.57
CA SER A 183 -44.89 20.84 -32.57
C SER A 183 -43.57 20.22 -33.03
N CYS A 184 -42.64 19.99 -32.11
CA CYS A 184 -41.34 19.41 -32.44
C CYS A 184 -41.06 18.13 -31.65
N ALA A 185 -40.46 17.18 -32.36
CA ALA A 185 -39.84 15.95 -31.89
C ALA A 185 -38.34 16.00 -32.20
N PHE A 186 -37.54 15.18 -31.52
CA PHE A 186 -36.14 15.03 -31.92
C PHE A 186 -35.53 13.69 -31.51
N ASP A 187 -34.50 13.31 -32.27
CA ASP A 187 -33.59 12.21 -31.98
C ASP A 187 -32.28 12.79 -31.48
N GLY A 188 -31.70 12.17 -30.45
CA GLY A 188 -30.48 12.67 -29.85
C GLY A 188 -29.95 11.79 -28.75
N GLU A 189 -29.31 12.41 -27.76
CA GLU A 189 -28.62 11.73 -26.68
C GLU A 189 -28.99 12.33 -25.32
N ALA A 190 -29.15 11.47 -24.32
CA ALA A 190 -29.03 11.86 -22.93
C ALA A 190 -27.54 11.75 -22.53
N VAL A 191 -26.97 12.87 -22.12
CA VAL A 191 -25.59 12.94 -21.62
C VAL A 191 -25.64 12.87 -20.10
N CYS A 192 -25.04 11.82 -19.54
CA CYS A 192 -24.96 11.58 -18.11
C CYS A 192 -23.54 11.85 -17.64
N ASP A 193 -23.36 12.91 -16.86
CA ASP A 193 -22.11 13.20 -16.16
C ASP A 193 -22.09 12.39 -14.87
N LEU A 194 -21.16 11.44 -14.77
CA LEU A 194 -21.05 10.51 -13.67
C LEU A 194 -19.68 10.65 -13.01
N ASN A 195 -19.56 10.16 -11.79
CA ASN A 195 -18.29 9.72 -11.23
C ASN A 195 -18.31 8.20 -11.11
N ILE A 196 -17.31 7.52 -11.66
CA ILE A 196 -17.13 6.08 -11.50
C ILE A 196 -16.31 5.78 -10.25
N ARG A 197 -16.75 4.81 -9.46
CA ARG A 197 -16.01 4.30 -8.30
C ARG A 197 -14.85 3.46 -8.79
N ARG A 198 -13.65 3.82 -8.36
CA ARG A 198 -12.45 2.98 -8.42
C ARG A 198 -11.96 2.71 -7.01
N VAL A 199 -11.34 1.56 -6.84
CA VAL A 199 -10.66 1.19 -5.61
C VAL A 199 -9.18 1.23 -5.94
N GLU A 200 -8.47 2.16 -5.32
CA GLU A 200 -7.01 2.20 -5.37
C GLU A 200 -6.47 1.43 -4.17
N GLU A 201 -5.62 0.45 -4.45
CA GLU A 201 -4.96 -0.35 -3.43
C GLU A 201 -3.54 0.17 -3.24
N LYS A 202 -3.19 0.47 -1.99
CA LYS A 202 -1.85 0.89 -1.61
C LYS A 202 -1.30 -0.05 -0.54
N GLU A 203 -0.09 -0.54 -0.77
CA GLU A 203 0.68 -1.24 0.26
C GLU A 203 1.13 -0.24 1.32
N VAL A 204 0.78 -0.49 2.57
CA VAL A 204 1.20 0.28 3.72
C VAL A 204 1.99 -0.64 4.66
N CYS A 205 3.21 -0.22 4.97
CA CYS A 205 4.09 -0.91 5.90
C CYS A 205 4.16 -0.17 7.24
N SER A 206 4.59 -0.86 8.29
CA SER A 206 4.73 -0.23 9.61
C SER A 206 5.76 0.92 9.57
N SER A 207 5.43 2.05 10.21
CA SER A 207 6.39 3.13 10.44
C SER A 207 7.28 2.89 11.65
N ALA A 208 6.79 2.10 12.62
CA ALA A 208 7.47 1.77 13.87
C ALA A 208 8.12 0.38 13.78
N GLY A 209 9.36 0.27 14.24
CA GLY A 209 10.00 -1.03 14.45
C GLY A 209 9.27 -1.83 15.53
N PRO A 210 9.43 -3.17 15.55
CA PRO A 210 9.01 -3.95 16.70
C PRO A 210 9.66 -3.35 17.95
N ALA A 211 8.84 -3.13 18.99
CA ALA A 211 9.27 -2.67 20.30
C ALA A 211 9.99 -3.78 21.08
#